data_AF-A0A841WYK9-F1
#
_entry.id   AF-A0A841WYK9-F1
#
_cell.length_a   1.000
_cell.length_b   1.000
_cell.length_c   1.000
_cell.angle_alpha   90.00
_cell.angle_beta   90.00
_cell.angle_gamma   90.00
#
_symmetry.space_group_name_H-M   'P 1'
#
loop_
_entity.id
_entity.type
_entity.pdbx_description
1 polymer ?
#
loop_
_entity_poly.entity_id
_entity_poly.type
_entity_poly.pdbx_seq_one_letter_code
_entity_poly.pdbx_strand_id
1 'polypeptide(L)'
;MVGLGCGARSYTNTLHYSNEYAVGAKGIRDILQAYIQTADELFEYAHYGFQLDAEEQRRRYILLSLLSDEGLNLISYRQRFSSEIDADFPELSELLTLNLAIKDEDSLQLTEFGIERSDTIGAWFFSEQVQELMQDYELK
;
A
#
# COMPACT_ATOMS: atom_id res chain seq x y z
N MET A 1 -6.11 10.02 5.25
CA MET A 1 -6.35 10.88 4.07
C MET A 1 -7.72 10.57 3.53
N VAL A 2 -8.57 11.57 3.35
CA VAL A 2 -9.89 11.40 2.72
C VAL A 2 -9.85 12.09 1.37
N GLY A 3 -10.13 11.35 0.30
CA GLY A 3 -10.35 11.89 -1.03
C GLY A 3 -11.82 12.19 -1.26
N LEU A 4 -12.12 13.24 -2.04
CA LEU A 4 -13.48 13.64 -2.39
C LEU A 4 -13.65 13.71 -3.90
N GLY A 5 -14.81 13.30 -4.41
CA GLY A 5 -15.16 13.39 -5.82
C GLY A 5 -15.10 12.07 -6.61
N CYS A 6 -15.40 12.19 -7.90
CA CYS A 6 -15.38 11.07 -8.84
C CYS A 6 -13.95 10.50 -8.98
N GLY A 7 -13.79 9.20 -8.74
CA GLY A 7 -12.48 8.51 -8.80
C GLY A 7 -11.55 8.76 -7.61
N ALA A 8 -12.05 9.36 -6.52
CA ALA A 8 -11.24 9.60 -5.33
C ALA A 8 -10.82 8.30 -4.61
N ARG A 9 -9.66 8.36 -3.94
CA ARG A 9 -9.15 7.31 -3.05
C ARG A 9 -8.98 7.86 -1.64
N SER A 10 -9.30 7.03 -0.66
CA SER A 10 -9.22 7.36 0.76
C SER A 10 -8.43 6.28 1.49
N TYR A 11 -7.57 6.72 2.39
CA TYR A 11 -6.68 5.89 3.19
C TYR A 11 -6.88 6.23 4.66
N THR A 12 -7.58 5.36 5.39
CA THR A 12 -7.69 5.42 6.86
C THR A 12 -6.63 4.50 7.49
N ASN A 13 -6.63 4.37 8.81
CA ASN A 13 -5.67 3.47 9.48
C ASN A 13 -5.93 1.99 9.16
N THR A 14 -7.20 1.61 9.01
CA THR A 14 -7.60 0.19 8.88
C THR A 14 -8.39 -0.10 7.60
N LEU A 15 -8.80 0.91 6.85
CA LEU A 15 -9.56 0.75 5.60
C LEU A 15 -9.00 1.67 4.53
N HIS A 16 -8.66 1.09 3.39
CA HIS A 16 -8.43 1.80 2.15
C HIS A 16 -9.64 1.60 1.24
N TYR A 17 -10.19 2.67 0.68
CA TYR A 17 -11.38 2.56 -0.16
C TYR A 17 -11.34 3.57 -1.30
N SER A 18 -12.06 3.27 -2.37
CA SER A 18 -12.10 4.10 -3.56
C SER A 18 -13.42 3.99 -4.29
N ASN A 19 -13.64 4.96 -5.18
CA ASN A 19 -14.65 4.84 -6.21
C ASN A 19 -14.06 4.14 -7.46
N GLU A 20 -14.94 3.77 -8.37
CA GLU A 20 -14.60 3.23 -9.70
C GLU A 20 -13.57 4.11 -10.43
N TYR A 21 -12.69 3.48 -11.21
CA TYR A 21 -11.78 4.18 -12.12
C TYR A 21 -11.70 3.46 -13.47
N ALA A 22 -11.39 4.21 -14.53
CA ALA A 22 -11.16 3.66 -15.86
C ALA A 22 -9.98 4.37 -16.51
N VAL A 23 -9.31 3.66 -17.43
CA VAL A 23 -8.21 4.22 -18.24
C VAL A 23 -8.73 4.80 -19.56
N GLY A 24 -9.74 4.16 -20.15
CA GLY A 24 -10.30 4.56 -21.45
C GLY A 24 -11.30 5.72 -21.35
N ALA A 25 -11.25 6.65 -22.32
CA ALA A 25 -12.12 7.84 -22.35
C ALA A 25 -13.63 7.55 -22.36
N LYS A 26 -14.05 6.36 -22.79
CA LYS A 26 -15.44 5.91 -22.68
C LYS A 26 -15.79 5.58 -21.22
N GLY A 27 -15.03 4.67 -20.59
CA GLY A 27 -15.24 4.29 -19.19
C GLY A 27 -15.15 5.47 -18.22
N ILE A 28 -14.24 6.42 -18.47
CA ILE A 28 -14.15 7.65 -17.65
C ILE A 28 -15.47 8.45 -17.71
N ARG A 29 -16.06 8.60 -18.89
CA ARG A 29 -17.34 9.31 -19.06
C ARG A 29 -18.50 8.56 -18.40
N ASP A 30 -18.52 7.24 -18.54
CA ASP A 30 -19.55 6.39 -17.94
C ASP A 30 -19.50 6.46 -16.40
N ILE A 31 -18.30 6.38 -15.81
CA ILE A 31 -18.10 6.52 -14.35
C ILE A 31 -18.50 7.91 -13.86
N LEU A 32 -18.11 8.98 -14.57
CA LEU A 32 -18.48 10.34 -14.19
C LEU A 32 -19.99 10.56 -14.24
N GLN A 33 -20.64 10.06 -15.29
CA GLN A 33 -22.09 10.17 -15.44
C GLN A 33 -22.82 9.38 -14.33
N ALA A 34 -22.34 8.17 -14.02
CA ALA A 34 -22.87 7.37 -12.92
C ALA A 34 -22.70 8.09 -11.58
N TYR A 35 -21.52 8.68 -11.31
CA TYR A 35 -21.25 9.44 -10.09
C TYR A 35 -22.20 10.65 -9.93
N ILE A 36 -22.48 11.39 -11.00
CA ILE A 36 -23.43 12.53 -10.98
C ILE A 36 -24.87 12.07 -10.70
N GLN A 37 -25.21 10.84 -11.10
CA GLN A 37 -26.53 10.23 -10.91
C GLN A 37 -26.67 9.48 -9.59
N THR A 38 -25.57 9.27 -8.85
CA THR A 38 -25.56 8.60 -7.54
C THR A 38 -26.40 9.39 -6.55
N ALA A 39 -27.35 8.71 -5.90
CA ALA A 39 -28.17 9.31 -4.86
C ALA A 39 -27.33 9.62 -3.61
N ASP A 40 -27.69 10.68 -2.88
CA ASP A 40 -26.91 11.20 -1.75
C ASP A 40 -26.67 10.13 -0.67
N GLU A 41 -27.64 9.25 -0.43
CA GLU A 41 -27.58 8.19 0.58
C GLU A 41 -26.51 7.14 0.27
N LEU A 42 -26.15 6.96 -1.00
CA LEU A 42 -25.07 6.03 -1.38
C LEU A 42 -23.69 6.57 -1.01
N PHE A 43 -23.53 7.88 -0.80
CA PHE A 43 -22.26 8.45 -0.35
C PHE A 43 -21.99 8.24 1.15
N GLU A 44 -22.95 7.72 1.91
CA GLU A 44 -22.77 7.39 3.32
C GLU A 44 -21.87 6.17 3.54
N TYR A 45 -21.69 5.32 2.51
CA TYR A 45 -20.98 4.04 2.61
C TYR A 45 -19.79 3.97 1.65
N ALA A 46 -18.73 3.28 2.09
CA ALA A 46 -17.66 2.84 1.21
C ALA A 46 -18.05 1.49 0.57
N HIS A 47 -18.26 1.48 -0.74
CA HIS A 47 -18.74 0.30 -1.47
C HIS A 47 -17.63 -0.61 -1.98
N TYR A 48 -16.41 -0.08 -2.12
CA TYR A 48 -15.26 -0.83 -2.60
C TYR A 48 -14.01 -0.42 -1.82
N GLY A 49 -13.31 -1.42 -1.27
CA GLY A 49 -12.13 -1.17 -0.47
C GLY A 49 -11.47 -2.44 0.02
N PHE A 50 -10.36 -2.25 0.71
CA PHE A 50 -9.53 -3.27 1.32
C PHE A 50 -9.33 -2.94 2.79
N GLN A 51 -9.71 -3.88 3.66
CA GLN A 51 -9.52 -3.78 5.10
C GLN A 51 -8.11 -4.24 5.45
N LEU A 52 -7.34 -3.38 6.10
CA LEU A 52 -6.00 -3.70 6.54
C LEU A 52 -6.09 -4.37 7.90
N ASP A 53 -5.82 -5.65 7.93
CA ASP A 53 -5.60 -6.38 9.17
C ASP A 53 -4.27 -5.95 9.84
N ALA A 54 -3.88 -6.67 10.89
CA ALA A 54 -2.67 -6.34 11.62
C ALA A 54 -1.38 -6.58 10.80
N GLU A 55 -1.36 -7.56 9.91
CA GLU A 55 -0.21 -7.83 9.05
C GLU A 55 -0.11 -6.77 7.95
N GLU A 56 -1.22 -6.45 7.28
CA GLU A 56 -1.28 -5.43 6.24
C GLU A 56 -0.91 -4.04 6.75
N GLN A 57 -1.28 -3.71 8.00
CA GLN A 57 -0.85 -2.47 8.64
C GLN A 57 0.68 -2.42 8.84
N ARG A 58 1.33 -3.56 9.15
CA ARG A 58 2.79 -3.64 9.27
C ARG A 58 3.44 -3.56 7.90
N ARG A 59 2.97 -4.34 6.91
CA ARG A 59 3.50 -4.31 5.54
C ARG A 59 3.42 -2.91 4.95
N ARG A 60 2.28 -2.23 5.10
CA ARG A 60 2.11 -0.84 4.69
C ARG A 60 3.08 0.11 5.38
N TYR A 61 3.29 -0.03 6.69
CA TYR A 61 4.24 0.81 7.42
C TYR A 61 5.66 0.61 6.89
N ILE A 62 6.08 -0.64 6.72
CA ILE A 62 7.40 -1.00 6.17
C ILE A 62 7.57 -0.41 4.78
N LEU A 63 6.61 -0.62 3.87
CA LEU A 63 6.68 -0.09 2.50
C LEU A 63 6.77 1.44 2.46
N LEU A 64 5.91 2.14 3.20
CA LEU A 64 5.92 3.60 3.21
C LEU A 64 7.21 4.19 3.78
N SER A 65 7.81 3.53 4.77
CA SER A 65 9.07 3.98 5.36
C SER A 65 10.29 3.56 4.53
N LEU A 66 10.38 2.30 4.13
CA LEU A 66 11.51 1.74 3.38
C LEU A 66 11.67 2.38 1.99
N LEU A 67 10.55 2.67 1.31
CA LEU A 67 10.56 3.31 -0.02
C LEU A 67 10.65 4.85 0.05
N SER A 68 10.81 5.41 1.25
CA SER A 68 11.09 6.83 1.45
C SER A 68 12.59 7.10 1.56
N ASP A 69 13.01 8.34 1.30
CA ASP A 69 14.41 8.75 1.45
C ASP A 69 14.94 8.60 2.88
N GLU A 70 14.07 8.65 3.90
CA GLU A 70 14.44 8.47 5.31
C GLU A 70 14.73 7.00 5.67
N GLY A 71 14.13 6.08 4.91
CA GLY A 71 14.10 4.65 5.19
C GLY A 71 13.32 4.27 6.45
N LEU A 72 13.50 3.02 6.88
CA LEU A 72 12.73 2.41 7.95
C LEU A 72 13.45 2.50 9.28
N ASN A 73 12.85 3.24 10.23
CA ASN A 73 13.33 3.35 11.60
C ASN A 73 12.86 2.16 12.45
N LEU A 74 13.80 1.35 12.93
CA LEU A 74 13.53 0.10 13.65
C LEU A 74 12.96 0.33 15.06
N ILE A 75 13.40 1.40 15.73
CA ILE A 75 12.87 1.80 17.04
C ILE A 75 11.38 2.18 16.92
N SER A 76 11.04 2.96 15.90
CA SER A 76 9.68 3.42 15.64
C SER A 76 8.76 2.26 15.26
N TYR A 77 9.26 1.30 14.49
CA TYR A 77 8.57 0.04 14.21
C TYR A 77 8.23 -0.70 15.51
N ARG A 78 9.25 -0.92 16.36
CA ARG A 78 9.09 -1.62 17.65
C ARG A 78 8.11 -0.91 18.57
N GLN A 79 8.19 0.41 18.69
CA GLN A 79 7.25 1.20 19.50
C GLN A 79 5.82 1.09 19.00
N ARG A 80 5.63 1.06 17.68
CA ARG A 80 4.30 1.00 17.05
C ARG A 80 3.66 -0.38 17.16
N PHE A 81 4.42 -1.43 16.90
CA PHE A 81 3.88 -2.80 16.78
C PHE A 81 4.22 -3.72 17.95
N SER A 82 5.03 -3.24 18.91
CA SER A 82 5.51 -4.02 20.05
C SER A 82 6.16 -5.34 19.64
N SER A 83 6.86 -5.34 18.49
CA SER A 83 7.55 -6.50 17.92
C SER A 83 8.82 -6.10 17.17
N GLU A 84 9.69 -7.07 16.91
CA GLU A 84 10.93 -6.87 16.14
C GLU A 84 10.70 -7.16 14.67
N ILE A 85 11.23 -6.29 13.80
CA ILE A 85 11.04 -6.44 12.35
C ILE A 85 11.65 -7.74 11.82
N ASP A 86 12.80 -8.14 12.33
CA ASP A 86 13.51 -9.35 11.87
C ASP A 86 12.75 -10.63 12.27
N ALA A 87 11.88 -10.54 13.28
CA ALA A 87 11.01 -11.64 13.70
C ALA A 87 9.69 -11.65 12.93
N ASP A 88 9.11 -10.47 12.67
CA ASP A 88 7.86 -10.34 11.93
C ASP A 88 8.04 -10.60 10.42
N PHE A 89 9.15 -10.14 9.83
CA PHE A 89 9.43 -10.20 8.39
C PHE A 89 10.91 -10.59 8.11
N PRO A 90 11.30 -11.84 8.40
CA PRO A 90 12.67 -12.31 8.19
C PRO A 90 13.14 -12.22 6.72
N GLU A 91 12.20 -12.20 5.77
CA GLU A 91 12.48 -12.06 4.33
C GLU A 91 13.21 -10.76 3.99
N LEU A 92 13.09 -9.69 4.80
CA LEU A 92 13.80 -8.42 4.56
C LEU A 92 15.33 -8.55 4.60
N SER A 93 15.85 -9.62 5.20
CA SER A 93 17.28 -9.97 5.13
C SER A 93 17.77 -10.27 3.71
N GLU A 94 16.88 -10.62 2.78
CA GLU A 94 17.20 -10.82 1.37
C GLU A 94 17.66 -9.50 0.72
N LEU A 95 17.06 -8.37 1.09
CA LEU A 95 17.46 -7.05 0.59
C LEU A 95 18.91 -6.72 0.96
N LEU A 96 19.36 -7.12 2.16
CA LEU A 96 20.76 -6.96 2.60
C LEU A 96 21.69 -7.87 1.81
N THR A 97 21.29 -9.14 1.64
CA THR A 97 22.06 -10.14 0.90
C THR A 97 22.28 -9.74 -0.55
N LEU A 98 21.30 -9.08 -1.16
CA LEU A 98 21.34 -8.58 -2.53
C LEU A 98 21.96 -7.18 -2.66
N ASN A 99 22.43 -6.57 -1.57
CA ASN A 99 22.93 -5.18 -1.50
C ASN A 99 21.89 -4.13 -1.98
N LEU A 100 20.60 -4.44 -1.87
CA LEU A 100 19.49 -3.53 -2.15
C LEU A 100 19.18 -2.64 -0.97
N ALA A 101 19.55 -3.04 0.24
CA ALA A 101 19.43 -2.24 1.44
C ALA A 101 20.71 -2.30 2.27
N ILE A 102 20.91 -1.27 3.09
CA ILE A 102 21.90 -1.22 4.16
C ILE A 102 21.17 -1.08 5.49
N LYS A 103 21.69 -1.77 6.51
CA LYS A 103 21.16 -1.73 7.88
C LYS A 103 22.21 -1.10 8.79
N ASP A 104 21.80 -0.05 9.50
CA ASP A 104 22.54 0.53 10.63
C ASP A 104 21.92 0.02 11.94
N GLU A 105 22.39 0.50 13.10
CA GLU A 105 21.87 0.10 14.41
C GLU A 105 20.35 0.29 14.53
N ASP A 106 19.83 1.42 14.03
CA ASP A 106 18.43 1.84 14.22
C ASP A 106 17.63 1.99 12.93
N SER A 107 18.23 1.74 11.75
CA SER A 107 17.57 1.98 10.47
C SER A 107 17.88 0.93 9.40
N LEU A 108 16.92 0.76 8.48
CA LEU A 108 17.07 0.00 7.24
C LEU A 108 16.75 0.93 6.07
N GLN A 109 17.72 1.18 5.20
CA GLN A 109 17.59 2.12 4.08
C GLN A 109 17.93 1.43 2.76
N LEU A 110 17.23 1.77 1.69
CA LEU A 110 17.58 1.28 0.36
C LEU A 110 18.90 1.92 -0.11
N THR A 111 19.73 1.13 -0.78
CA THR A 111 20.89 1.64 -1.53
C THR A 111 20.42 2.27 -2.84
N GLU A 112 21.31 2.93 -3.59
CA GLU A 112 21.00 3.39 -4.96
C GLU A 112 20.46 2.24 -5.83
N PHE A 113 21.06 1.04 -5.75
CA PHE A 113 20.58 -0.15 -6.45
C PHE A 113 19.22 -0.64 -5.97
N GLY A 114 18.91 -0.47 -4.68
CA GLY A 114 17.60 -0.74 -4.10
C GLY A 114 16.54 0.21 -4.63
N ILE A 115 16.85 1.51 -4.68
CA ILE A 115 15.95 2.55 -5.20
C ILE A 115 15.62 2.28 -6.67
N GLU A 116 16.61 1.92 -7.49
CA GLU A 116 16.41 1.50 -8.89
C GLU A 116 15.42 0.33 -9.05
N ARG A 117 15.24 -0.48 -8.01
CA ARG A 117 14.38 -1.67 -7.97
C ARG A 117 13.19 -1.49 -7.04
N SER A 118 12.88 -0.27 -6.62
CA SER A 118 11.82 0.03 -5.66
C SER A 118 10.45 -0.55 -6.07
N ASP A 119 10.08 -0.48 -7.34
CA ASP A 119 8.85 -1.08 -7.86
C ASP A 119 8.82 -2.61 -7.66
N THR A 120 9.96 -3.27 -7.88
CA THR A 120 10.10 -4.72 -7.69
C THR A 120 10.09 -5.10 -6.22
N ILE A 121 10.79 -4.33 -5.37
CA ILE A 121 10.79 -4.53 -3.91
C ILE A 121 9.39 -4.35 -3.34
N GLY A 122 8.67 -3.32 -3.80
CA GLY A 122 7.29 -3.07 -3.41
C GLY A 122 6.38 -4.26 -3.72
N ALA A 123 6.40 -4.72 -4.97
CA ALA A 123 5.57 -5.85 -5.41
C ALA A 123 5.96 -7.18 -4.74
N TRP A 124 7.26 -7.42 -4.53
CA TRP A 124 7.77 -8.61 -3.83
C TRP A 124 7.25 -8.71 -2.39
N PHE A 125 7.00 -7.57 -1.75
CA PHE A 125 6.59 -7.53 -0.35
C PHE A 125 5.07 -7.53 -0.12
N PHE A 126 4.26 -7.58 -1.19
CA PHE A 126 2.83 -7.77 -1.08
C PHE A 126 2.49 -9.12 -0.46
N SER A 127 1.47 -9.16 0.39
CA SER A 127 0.96 -10.41 0.94
C SER A 127 0.33 -11.28 -0.13
N GLU A 128 0.25 -12.58 0.14
CA GLU A 128 -0.43 -13.55 -0.72
C GLU A 128 -1.88 -13.12 -1.01
N GLN A 129 -2.61 -12.66 0.00
CA GLN A 129 -3.98 -12.15 -0.16
C GLN A 129 -4.05 -10.98 -1.16
N VAL A 130 -3.14 -10.02 -1.06
CA VAL A 130 -3.11 -8.88 -1.99
C VAL A 130 -2.76 -9.37 -3.40
N GLN A 131 -1.83 -10.30 -3.54
CA GLN A 131 -1.47 -10.88 -4.84
C GLN A 131 -2.65 -11.63 -5.48
N GLU A 132 -3.40 -12.42 -4.72
CA GLU A 132 -4.62 -13.11 -5.19
C GLU A 132 -5.68 -12.10 -5.65
N LEU A 133 -5.98 -11.09 -4.82
CA LEU A 133 -6.94 -10.03 -5.17
C LEU A 133 -6.52 -9.26 -6.43
N MET A 134 -5.22 -9.04 -6.64
CA MET A 134 -4.71 -8.40 -7.85
C MET A 134 -4.84 -9.27 -9.09
N GLN A 135 -4.70 -10.59 -8.97
CA GLN A 135 -4.86 -11.53 -10.07
C GLN A 135 -6.32 -11.70 -10.48
N ASP A 136 -7.23 -11.71 -9.50
CA ASP A 136 -8.67 -11.87 -9.71
C ASP A 136 -9.36 -10.58 -10.17
N TYR A 137 -8.68 -9.43 -10.09
CA TYR A 137 -9.27 -8.15 -10.46
C TYR A 137 -9.37 -8.00 -11.99
N GLU A 138 -10.60 -8.00 -12.49
CA GLU A 138 -10.91 -7.67 -13.88
C GLU A 138 -11.20 -6.17 -14.04
N LEU A 139 -10.46 -5.51 -14.93
CA LEU A 139 -10.76 -4.15 -15.38
C LEU A 139 -12.09 -4.14 -16.14
N LYS A 140 -13.08 -3.43 -15.58
CA LYS A 140 -14.34 -3.13 -16.26
C LYS A 140 -14.21 -2.01 -17.29
#